data_AF-A0A231UT02-F1
#
_entry.id   AF-A0A231UT02-F1
#
_cell.length_a   1.000
_cell.length_b   1.000
_cell.length_c   1.000
_cell.angle_alpha   90.00
_cell.angle_beta   90.00
_cell.angle_gamma   90.00
#
_symmetry.space_group_name_H-M   'P 1'
#
loop_
_entity.id
_entity.type
_entity.pdbx_description
1 polymer ?
#
loop_
_entity_poly.entity_id
_entity_poly.type
_entity_poly.pdbx_seq_one_letter_code
_entity_poly.pdbx_strand_id
1 'polypeptide(L)'
;MKPAKATASADPEHDGATDESHSPRADRPLTASEQLEELLDYPWPFPGRPPKHDLSTWTVTDDWPDPVPVTEAEIKVFERWFGDLFDELFGSGG
;
A
#
# COMPACT_ATOMS: atom_id res chain seq x y z
N MET A 1 -14.12 -37.67 42.33
CA MET A 1 -12.90 -38.50 42.45
C MET A 1 -11.88 -38.06 41.41
N LYS A 2 -10.62 -37.87 41.80
CA LYS A 2 -9.45 -37.81 40.91
C LYS A 2 -8.52 -38.99 41.24
N PRO A 3 -7.86 -39.58 40.26
CA PRO A 3 -6.48 -40.07 40.43
C PRO A 3 -5.58 -39.56 39.29
N ALA A 4 -4.46 -38.89 39.55
CA ALA A 4 -3.14 -39.39 39.98
C ALA A 4 -2.18 -39.55 38.77
N LYS A 5 -1.02 -38.88 38.87
CA LYS A 5 0.07 -38.79 37.90
C LYS A 5 1.02 -39.98 38.08
N ALA A 6 1.52 -40.56 37.00
CA ALA A 6 2.65 -41.50 37.00
C ALA A 6 3.66 -41.12 35.90
N THR A 7 4.92 -41.49 36.12
CA THR A 7 6.18 -40.94 35.59
C THR A 7 7.00 -42.01 34.85
N ALA A 8 7.99 -41.57 34.05
CA ALA A 8 9.20 -42.24 33.47
C ALA A 8 9.26 -42.03 31.94
N SER A 9 10.22 -41.38 31.27
CA SER A 9 11.70 -41.19 31.32
C SER A 9 12.50 -42.14 30.40
N ALA A 10 13.23 -41.53 29.44
CA ALA A 10 14.36 -42.00 28.59
C ALA A 10 14.03 -43.02 27.46
N ASP A 11 14.55 -42.96 26.22
CA ASP A 11 15.79 -42.42 25.62
C ASP A 11 15.64 -42.19 24.07
N PRO A 12 16.65 -41.62 23.35
CA PRO A 12 16.49 -40.88 22.08
C PRO A 12 16.93 -41.60 20.78
N GLU A 13 16.71 -40.89 19.67
CA GLU A 13 17.25 -40.99 18.30
C GLU A 13 16.49 -41.85 17.26
N HIS A 14 16.01 -41.23 16.17
CA HIS A 14 16.68 -41.28 14.87
C HIS A 14 16.00 -40.35 13.84
N ASP A 15 16.84 -39.84 12.93
CA ASP A 15 16.55 -39.38 11.57
C ASP A 15 15.77 -38.08 11.31
N GLY A 16 16.55 -37.04 11.03
CA GLY A 16 16.76 -36.65 9.63
C GLY A 16 15.49 -36.35 8.83
N ALA A 17 14.94 -35.16 9.01
CA ALA A 17 14.22 -34.47 7.95
C ALA A 17 14.73 -33.03 7.92
N THR A 18 15.41 -32.69 6.84
CA THR A 18 15.57 -31.30 6.40
C THR A 18 14.17 -30.71 6.26
N ASP A 19 13.71 -29.99 7.28
CA ASP A 19 12.58 -29.08 7.15
C ASP A 19 13.10 -27.88 6.36
N GLU A 20 13.22 -28.08 5.04
CA GLU A 20 13.08 -26.97 4.12
C GLU A 20 11.76 -26.33 4.50
N SER A 21 11.84 -25.17 5.15
CA SER A 21 10.67 -24.39 5.53
C SER A 21 9.95 -23.99 4.25
N HIS A 22 9.13 -24.90 3.75
CA HIS A 22 8.11 -24.69 2.76
C HIS A 22 7.17 -23.68 3.38
N SER A 23 7.39 -22.41 3.06
CA SER A 23 6.53 -21.30 3.43
C SER A 23 5.11 -21.62 2.94
N PRO A 24 4.16 -22.00 3.82
CA PRO A 24 2.83 -22.43 3.39
C PRO A 24 1.90 -21.23 3.30
N ARG A 25 2.38 -20.12 2.72
CA ARG A 25 1.61 -18.86 2.64
C ARG A 25 1.14 -18.50 1.24
N ALA A 26 1.44 -19.31 0.22
CA ALA A 26 1.20 -18.95 -1.18
C ALA A 26 -0.22 -19.26 -1.71
N ASP A 27 -1.16 -19.74 -0.90
CA ASP A 27 -2.50 -20.17 -1.40
C ASP A 27 -3.66 -19.26 -1.02
N ARG A 28 -3.43 -18.19 -0.24
CA ARG A 28 -4.50 -17.22 0.01
C ARG A 28 -4.48 -16.14 -1.08
N PRO A 29 -5.64 -15.78 -1.65
CA PRO A 29 -5.75 -14.57 -2.44
C PRO A 29 -5.20 -13.38 -1.63
N LEU A 30 -4.40 -12.53 -2.27
CA LEU A 30 -3.90 -11.32 -1.64
C LEU A 30 -5.08 -10.51 -1.08
N THR A 31 -4.95 -10.05 0.15
CA THR A 31 -5.94 -9.14 0.72
C THR A 31 -5.96 -7.84 -0.08
N ALA A 32 -7.06 -7.09 0.00
CA ALA A 32 -7.13 -5.78 -0.65
C ALA A 32 -6.03 -4.81 -0.16
N SER A 33 -5.55 -4.95 1.08
CA SER A 33 -4.41 -4.17 1.57
C SER A 33 -3.10 -4.60 0.93
N GLU A 34 -2.84 -5.91 0.80
CA GLU A 34 -1.63 -6.44 0.17
C GLU A 34 -1.54 -6.06 -1.33
N GLN A 35 -2.66 -6.11 -2.05
CA GLN A 35 -2.73 -5.67 -3.45
C GLN A 35 -2.44 -4.17 -3.62
N LEU A 36 -2.79 -3.37 -2.61
CA LEU A 36 -2.61 -1.93 -2.64
C LEU A 36 -1.17 -1.53 -2.31
N GLU A 37 -0.51 -2.27 -1.41
CA GLU A 37 0.94 -2.14 -1.15
C GLU A 37 1.76 -2.40 -2.41
N GLU A 38 1.41 -3.44 -3.17
CA GLU A 38 2.09 -3.78 -4.44
C GLU A 38 1.95 -2.67 -5.49
N LEU A 39 0.79 -2.01 -5.55
CA LEU A 39 0.53 -0.93 -6.52
C LEU A 39 1.25 0.37 -6.16
N LEU A 40 1.36 0.67 -4.87
CA LEU A 40 1.86 1.95 -4.39
C LEU A 40 3.36 1.94 -4.05
N ASP A 41 3.98 0.75 -3.99
CA ASP A 41 5.38 0.54 -3.61
C ASP A 41 5.75 1.12 -2.22
N TYR A 42 4.76 1.26 -1.35
CA TYR A 42 4.91 1.69 0.05
C TYR A 42 3.97 0.88 0.98
N PRO A 43 4.34 0.67 2.26
CA PRO A 43 3.56 -0.16 3.16
C PRO A 43 2.22 0.48 3.53
N TRP A 44 1.15 -0.30 3.54
CA TRP A 44 -0.18 0.19 3.85
C TRP A 44 -0.24 0.51 5.34
N PRO A 45 -0.60 1.75 5.73
CA PRO A 45 -0.42 2.21 7.11
C PRO A 45 -1.36 1.53 8.12
N PHE A 46 -2.33 0.75 7.65
CA PHE A 46 -3.35 0.11 8.49
C PHE A 46 -3.37 -1.41 8.27
N PRO A 47 -2.99 -2.23 9.26
CA PRO A 47 -3.13 -3.68 9.15
C PRO A 47 -4.63 -4.05 9.05
N GLY A 48 -5.06 -4.56 7.90
CA GLY A 48 -6.42 -5.07 7.68
C GLY A 48 -7.45 -4.05 7.19
N ARG A 49 -8.67 -4.08 7.78
CA ARG A 49 -9.75 -3.17 7.36
C ARG A 49 -9.43 -1.75 7.84
N PRO A 50 -9.52 -0.73 6.96
CA PRO A 50 -9.38 0.65 7.37
C PRO A 50 -10.30 0.98 8.57
N PRO A 51 -9.85 1.81 9.53
CA PRO A 51 -10.71 2.31 10.60
C PRO A 51 -12.06 2.80 10.06
N LYS A 52 -13.13 2.51 10.81
CA LYS A 52 -14.49 2.96 10.48
C LYS A 52 -14.44 4.47 10.24
N HIS A 53 -15.09 4.94 9.16
CA HIS A 53 -14.89 6.29 8.58
C HIS A 53 -15.40 7.40 9.51
N ASP A 54 -14.71 7.61 10.62
CA ASP A 54 -14.87 8.78 11.45
C ASP A 54 -14.09 9.91 10.78
N LEU A 55 -14.82 10.89 10.25
CA LEU A 55 -14.22 12.04 9.57
C LEU A 55 -13.24 12.80 10.49
N SER A 56 -13.38 12.70 11.82
CA SER A 56 -12.43 13.29 12.77
C SER A 56 -11.05 12.62 12.75
N THR A 57 -10.94 11.43 12.15
CA THR A 57 -9.66 10.69 11.99
C THR A 57 -9.02 10.91 10.63
N TRP A 58 -9.67 11.61 9.70
CA TRP A 58 -9.11 11.90 8.39
C TRP A 58 -8.07 13.01 8.50
N THR A 59 -6.86 12.73 8.01
CA THR A 59 -5.80 13.74 7.86
C THR A 59 -5.76 14.17 6.40
N VAL A 60 -5.94 15.45 6.13
CA VAL A 60 -5.68 16.04 4.81
C VAL A 60 -4.21 16.41 4.79
N THR A 61 -3.40 15.68 4.03
CA THR A 61 -1.99 15.99 3.78
C THR A 61 -1.88 16.66 2.41
N ASP A 62 -1.18 17.78 2.37
CA ASP A 62 -0.82 18.44 1.12
C ASP A 62 0.53 17.87 0.66
N ASP A 63 0.51 16.63 0.16
CA ASP A 63 1.70 15.90 -0.29
C ASP A 63 2.11 16.29 -1.71
N TRP A 64 1.95 17.56 -2.07
CA TRP A 64 2.32 18.04 -3.40
C TRP A 64 3.84 18.05 -3.53
N PRO A 65 4.39 17.62 -4.68
CA PRO A 65 5.82 17.69 -4.90
C PRO A 65 6.30 19.14 -4.87
N ASP A 66 7.61 19.32 -4.63
CA ASP A 66 8.22 20.64 -4.73
C ASP A 66 7.87 21.30 -6.06
N PRO A 67 7.49 22.60 -6.08
CA PRO A 67 7.16 23.29 -7.31
C PRO A 67 8.30 23.17 -8.32
N VAL A 68 8.03 22.52 -9.45
CA VAL A 68 9.00 22.38 -10.53
C VAL A 68 8.98 23.67 -11.36
N PRO A 69 10.11 24.38 -11.51
CA PRO A 69 10.13 25.61 -12.27
C PRO A 69 9.89 25.31 -13.76
N VAL A 70 8.96 26.05 -14.37
CA VAL A 70 8.69 26.02 -15.80
C VAL A 70 9.21 27.30 -16.43
N THR A 71 9.90 27.19 -17.55
CA THR A 71 10.47 28.34 -18.27
C THR A 71 9.47 28.98 -19.22
N GLU A 72 9.68 30.25 -19.55
CA GLU A 72 8.91 30.98 -20.57
C GLU A 72 8.90 30.28 -21.94
N ALA A 73 9.98 29.57 -22.28
CA ALA A 73 10.05 28.83 -23.53
C ALA A 73 9.14 27.61 -23.50
N GLU A 74 9.05 26.90 -22.38
CA GLU A 74 8.16 25.76 -22.20
C GLU A 74 6.69 26.21 -22.17
N ILE A 75 6.38 27.29 -21.46
CA ILE A 75 5.02 27.87 -21.44
C ILE A 75 4.53 28.15 -22.85
N LYS A 76 5.37 28.77 -23.70
CA LYS A 76 5.03 29.04 -25.11
C LYS A 76 4.76 27.79 -25.93
N VAL A 77 5.46 26.68 -25.64
CA VAL A 77 5.18 25.40 -26.30
C VAL A 77 3.82 24.88 -25.87
N PHE A 78 3.49 24.92 -24.57
CA PHE A 78 2.16 24.52 -24.07
C PHE A 78 1.03 25.39 -24.67
N GLU A 79 1.18 26.71 -24.65
CA GLU A 79 0.20 27.64 -25.21
C GLU A 79 0.01 27.47 -26.73
N ARG A 80 1.03 27.02 -27.46
CA ARG A 80 0.91 26.77 -28.89
C ARG A 80 -0.06 25.63 -29.22
N TRP A 81 -0.23 24.67 -28.31
CA TRP A 81 -1.11 23.51 -28.49
C TRP A 81 -2.48 23.69 -27.83
N PHE A 82 -2.57 24.47 -26.76
CA PHE A 82 -3.79 24.63 -25.96
C PHE A 82 -4.36 26.06 -25.94
N GLY A 83 -3.71 27.01 -26.61
CA GLY A 83 -4.08 28.42 -26.54
C GLY A 83 -5.50 28.69 -27.05
N ASP A 84 -5.90 28.03 -28.14
CA ASP A 84 -7.26 28.12 -28.68
C ASP A 84 -8.31 27.53 -27.73
N LEU A 85 -8.00 26.40 -27.06
CA LEU A 85 -8.85 25.82 -26.03
C LEU A 85 -9.00 26.76 -24.83
N PHE A 86 -7.93 27.43 -24.40
CA PHE A 86 -8.00 28.39 -23.31
C PHE A 86 -8.75 29.65 -23.69
N ASP A 87 -8.59 30.14 -24.92
CA ASP A 87 -9.36 31.25 -25.44
C ASP A 87 -10.86 30.90 -25.54
N GLU A 88 -11.21 29.64 -25.84
CA GLU A 88 -12.60 29.17 -25.80
C GLU A 88 -13.14 29.09 -24.37
N LEU A 89 -12.36 28.51 -23.45
CA LEU A 89 -12.78 28.27 -22.06
C LEU A 89 -12.84 29.55 -21.23
N PHE A 90 -11.98 30.53 -21.51
CA PHE A 90 -11.78 31.73 -20.70
C PHE A 90 -11.92 33.06 -21.47
N GLY A 91 -11.97 33.04 -22.80
CA GLY A 91 -11.99 34.25 -23.63
C GLY A 91 -13.35 34.91 -23.82
N SER A 92 -14.44 34.33 -23.32
CA SER A 92 -15.77 34.97 -23.31
C SER A 92 -16.05 35.63 -21.95
N GLY A 93 -15.51 36.83 -21.77
CA GLY A 93 -15.74 37.68 -20.60
C GLY A 93 -15.27 39.13 -20.77
N GLY A 94 -15.27 39.63 -22.02
CA GLY A 94 -15.00 41.04 -22.36
C GLY A 94 -16.27 41.80 -22.70
#